data_AF-A0A0H4WV19-F1
#
_entry.id   AF-A0A0H4WV19-F1
#
_cell.length_a   1.000
_cell.length_b   1.000
_cell.length_c   1.000
_cell.angle_alpha   90.00
_cell.angle_beta   90.00
_cell.angle_gamma   90.00
#
_symmetry.space_group_name_H-M   'P 1'
#
loop_
_entity.id
_entity.type
_entity.pdbx_description
1 polymer ?
#
loop_
_entity_poly.entity_id
_entity_poly.type
_entity_poly.pdbx_seq_one_letter_code
_entity_poly.pdbx_strand_id
1 'polypeptide(L)'
;MFDSCGGCERRGNAGEIFDWCANCELSLCPGCMERGCCDNEPAESGRAAPRCLPEPPEDDEAEPLPEHFGGRCCTQARAVACSCAFHWICDHHGDQHIGTHD
;
A
#
# COMPACT_ATOMS: atom_id res chain seq x y z
N MET A 1 -6.60 3.02 7.50
CA MET A 1 -5.40 2.58 8.23
C MET A 1 -5.89 1.91 9.50
N PHE A 2 -5.58 0.63 9.72
CA PHE A 2 -6.07 -0.09 10.88
C PHE A 2 -5.28 0.34 12.12
N ASP A 3 -5.90 1.18 12.96
CA ASP A 3 -5.22 1.70 14.15
C ASP A 3 -5.02 0.64 15.23
N SER A 4 -5.86 -0.41 15.30
CA SER A 4 -5.78 -1.41 16.37
C SER A 4 -6.12 -2.83 15.91
N CYS A 5 -5.54 -3.82 16.59
CA CYS A 5 -5.79 -5.24 16.38
C CYS A 5 -7.15 -5.64 16.98
N GLY A 6 -8.03 -6.25 16.18
CA GLY A 6 -9.31 -6.75 16.67
C GLY A 6 -9.22 -7.92 17.67
N GLY A 7 -8.07 -8.61 17.73
CA GLY A 7 -7.88 -9.76 18.62
C GLY A 7 -7.25 -9.43 19.98
N CYS A 8 -6.43 -8.39 20.08
CA CYS A 8 -5.74 -8.02 21.32
C CYS A 8 -5.79 -6.53 21.66
N GLU A 9 -6.54 -5.74 20.89
CA GLU A 9 -6.76 -4.30 21.05
C GLU A 9 -5.48 -3.43 20.99
N ARG A 10 -4.33 -4.05 20.74
CA ARG A 10 -3.04 -3.38 20.59
C ARG A 10 -3.05 -2.45 19.37
N ARG A 11 -2.51 -1.24 19.54
CA ARG A 11 -2.24 -0.31 18.44
C ARG A 11 -1.11 -0.81 17.52
N GLY A 12 -1.29 -0.70 16.20
CA GLY A 12 -0.25 -1.02 15.22
C GLY A 12 0.93 -0.05 15.27
N ASN A 13 2.13 -0.55 14.96
CA ASN A 13 3.31 0.29 14.74
C ASN A 13 3.43 0.68 13.26
N ALA A 14 4.19 1.74 12.96
CA ALA A 14 4.50 2.11 11.59
C ALA A 14 5.23 0.95 10.87
N GLY A 15 4.81 0.65 9.64
CA GLY A 15 5.39 -0.43 8.83
C GLY A 15 4.97 -1.85 9.24
N GLU A 16 4.19 -2.01 10.32
CA GLU A 16 3.70 -3.32 10.74
C GLU A 16 2.57 -3.81 9.83
N ILE A 17 2.69 -5.07 9.38
CA ILE A 17 1.70 -5.67 8.48
C ILE A 17 0.59 -6.32 9.31
N PHE A 18 -0.64 -5.92 9.03
CA PHE A 18 -1.85 -6.54 9.58
C PHE A 18 -2.47 -7.38 8.47
N ASP A 19 -3.00 -8.55 8.84
CA ASP A 19 -3.81 -9.37 7.94
C ASP A 19 -5.26 -9.42 8.44
N TRP A 20 -6.14 -9.95 7.62
CA TRP A 20 -7.58 -9.93 7.83
C TRP A 20 -8.14 -11.34 7.96
N CYS A 21 -8.92 -11.58 9.01
CA CYS A 21 -9.66 -12.83 9.13
C CYS A 21 -10.96 -12.73 8.33
N ALA A 22 -11.10 -13.53 7.26
CA ALA A 22 -12.30 -13.52 6.42
C ALA A 22 -13.58 -13.99 7.13
N ASN A 23 -13.48 -14.63 8.32
CA ASN A 23 -14.64 -15.15 9.05
C ASN A 23 -15.22 -14.14 10.06
N CYS A 24 -14.38 -13.52 10.89
CA CYS A 24 -14.82 -12.51 11.87
C CYS A 24 -14.58 -11.07 11.41
N GLU A 25 -14.03 -10.90 10.22
CA GLU A 25 -13.71 -9.63 9.57
C GLU A 25 -12.76 -8.71 10.35
N LEU A 26 -12.06 -9.25 11.34
CA LEU A 26 -11.12 -8.49 12.16
C LEU A 26 -9.75 -8.39 11.49
N SER A 27 -9.15 -7.21 11.60
CA SER A 27 -7.73 -7.00 11.31
C SER A 27 -6.88 -7.46 12.49
N LEU A 28 -5.93 -8.35 12.22
CA LEU A 28 -5.11 -9.02 13.23
C LEU A 28 -3.65 -8.61 13.06
N CYS A 29 -3.01 -8.30 14.19
CA CYS A 29 -1.57 -8.11 14.22
C CYS A 29 -0.84 -9.45 14.02
N PRO A 30 0.47 -9.42 13.66
CA PRO A 30 1.24 -10.65 13.40
C PRO A 30 1.15 -11.70 14.50
N GLY A 31 1.17 -11.27 15.77
CA GLY A 31 1.05 -12.19 16.90
C GLY A 31 -0.34 -12.82 17.06
N CYS A 32 -1.42 -12.10 16.73
CA CYS A 32 -2.76 -12.69 16.75
C CYS A 32 -2.98 -13.58 15.53
N MET A 33 -2.38 -13.23 14.40
CA MET A 33 -2.37 -14.05 13.20
C MET A 33 -1.72 -15.39 13.49
N GLU A 34 -0.50 -15.44 14.03
CA GLU A 34 0.20 -16.69 14.34
C GLU A 34 -0.55 -17.64 15.28
N ARG A 35 -1.33 -17.09 16.20
CA ARG A 35 -2.16 -17.90 17.11
C ARG A 35 -3.40 -18.49 16.41
N GLY A 36 -3.76 -17.98 15.24
CA GLY A 36 -5.01 -18.28 14.58
C GLY A 36 -6.19 -17.47 15.14
N CYS A 37 -7.30 -17.50 14.40
CA CYS A 37 -8.54 -16.83 14.77
C CYS A 37 -9.73 -17.70 14.34
N CYS A 38 -10.83 -17.65 15.09
CA CYS A 38 -12.03 -18.46 14.83
C CYS A 38 -11.72 -19.96 14.73
N ASP A 39 -10.87 -20.48 15.61
CA ASP A 39 -10.40 -21.88 15.63
C ASP A 39 -9.70 -22.34 14.33
N ASN A 40 -9.31 -21.39 13.46
CA ASN A 40 -8.57 -21.66 12.24
C ASN A 40 -7.11 -21.23 12.38
N GLU A 41 -6.21 -22.06 11.86
CA GLU A 41 -4.79 -21.72 11.75
C GLU A 41 -4.55 -20.78 10.56
N PRO A 42 -3.44 -19.99 10.59
CA PRO A 42 -3.02 -19.22 9.43
C PRO A 42 -2.75 -20.07 8.21
N ALA A 43 -3.08 -19.51 7.04
CA ALA A 43 -2.67 -20.06 5.76
C ALA A 43 -1.15 -20.28 5.73
N GLU A 44 -0.72 -21.39 5.15
CA GLU A 44 0.70 -21.79 5.10
C GLU A 44 1.57 -20.72 4.42
N SER A 45 1.05 -20.06 3.38
CA SER A 45 1.70 -18.94 2.69
C SER A 45 1.93 -17.71 3.57
N GLY A 46 1.10 -17.51 4.61
CA GLY A 46 1.21 -16.40 5.56
C GLY A 46 2.20 -16.68 6.69
N ARG A 47 2.50 -17.95 6.99
CA ARG A 47 3.39 -18.34 8.12
C ARG A 47 4.84 -17.87 7.98
N ALA A 48 5.30 -17.67 6.74
CA ALA A 48 6.64 -17.18 6.44
C ALA A 48 6.66 -15.72 5.96
N ALA A 49 5.52 -15.03 5.97
CA ALA A 49 5.45 -13.65 5.53
C ALA A 49 6.18 -12.72 6.52
N PRO A 50 6.90 -11.69 6.03
CA PRO A 50 7.54 -10.72 6.90
C PRO A 50 6.49 -9.96 7.72
N ARG A 51 6.76 -9.75 9.02
CA ARG A 51 5.83 -9.06 9.94
C ARG A 51 5.86 -7.54 9.81
N CYS A 52 6.93 -7.02 9.20
CA CYS A 52 7.13 -5.61 8.93
C CYS A 52 7.47 -5.46 7.45
N LEU A 53 7.02 -4.36 6.85
CA LEU A 53 7.55 -3.92 5.58
C LEU A 53 9.05 -3.65 5.73
N PRO A 54 9.85 -3.93 4.69
CA PRO A 54 11.23 -3.48 4.68
C PRO A 54 11.27 -1.95 4.82
N GLU A 55 12.32 -1.45 5.43
CA GLU A 55 12.56 0.00 5.43
C GLU A 55 12.64 0.46 3.97
N PRO A 56 11.96 1.57 3.62
CA PRO A 56 12.10 2.13 2.30
C PRO A 56 13.58 2.46 2.06
N PRO A 57 14.10 2.28 0.83
CA PRO A 57 15.43 2.74 0.50
C PRO A 57 15.56 4.24 0.81
N GLU A 58 16.75 4.68 1.18
CA GLU A 58 17.02 6.11 1.40
C GLU A 58 16.73 6.88 0.10
N ASP A 59 16.00 8.00 0.20
CA ASP A 59 15.55 8.82 -0.93
C ASP A 59 16.70 9.45 -1.74
N ASP A 60 17.95 9.29 -1.28
CA ASP A 60 19.15 9.90 -1.84
C ASP A 60 19.50 9.37 -3.25
N GLU A 61 18.88 8.28 -3.71
CA GLU A 61 19.05 7.70 -5.05
C GLU A 61 17.75 7.60 -5.86
N ALA A 62 16.73 8.42 -5.57
CA ALA A 62 15.55 8.48 -6.42
C ALA A 62 15.91 9.11 -7.78
N GLU A 63 16.26 8.28 -8.77
CA GLU A 63 16.48 8.75 -10.14
C GLU A 63 15.23 9.50 -10.63
N PRO A 64 15.39 10.72 -11.17
CA PRO A 64 14.26 11.47 -11.67
C PRO A 64 13.59 10.69 -12.80
N LEU A 65 12.27 10.54 -12.72
CA LEU A 65 11.51 9.92 -13.79
C LEU A 65 11.75 10.67 -15.12
N PRO A 66 11.82 9.96 -16.26
CA PRO A 66 11.95 10.59 -17.57
C PRO A 66 10.90 11.69 -17.80
N GLU A 67 11.25 12.74 -18.57
CA GLU A 67 10.40 13.93 -18.76
C GLU A 67 8.97 13.62 -19.23
N HIS A 68 8.79 12.52 -19.98
CA HIS A 68 7.51 12.07 -20.54
C HIS A 68 6.99 10.75 -19.98
N PHE A 69 7.48 10.32 -18.82
CA PHE A 69 7.03 9.08 -18.19
C PHE A 69 5.51 9.07 -17.97
N GLY A 70 4.85 7.98 -18.33
CA GLY A 70 3.40 7.81 -18.11
C GLY A 70 2.52 8.88 -18.76
N GLY A 71 2.98 9.49 -19.87
CA GLY A 71 2.26 10.56 -20.57
C GLY A 71 2.32 11.92 -19.87
N ARG A 72 3.31 12.13 -19.01
CA ARG A 72 3.64 13.44 -18.43
C ARG A 72 3.96 14.44 -19.54
N CYS A 73 3.29 15.60 -19.51
CA CYS A 73 3.50 16.64 -20.53
C CYS A 73 4.84 17.39 -20.37
N CYS A 74 5.28 17.64 -19.13
CA CYS A 74 6.54 18.31 -18.80
C CYS A 74 6.93 18.11 -17.33
N THR A 75 8.14 18.54 -16.95
CA THR A 75 8.67 18.44 -15.58
C THR A 75 7.91 19.27 -14.53
N GLN A 76 7.04 20.18 -14.94
CA GLN A 76 6.17 20.94 -14.03
C GLN A 76 4.83 20.24 -13.73
N ALA A 77 4.47 19.21 -14.51
CA ALA A 77 3.25 18.45 -14.26
C ALA A 77 3.39 17.66 -12.96
N ARG A 78 2.35 17.71 -12.12
CA ARG A 78 2.27 16.97 -10.85
C ARG A 78 1.48 15.68 -11.02
N ALA A 79 2.00 14.60 -10.46
CA ALA A 79 1.28 13.34 -10.38
C ALA A 79 0.09 13.48 -9.42
N VAL A 80 -1.03 12.89 -9.77
CA VAL A 80 -2.22 12.77 -8.93
C VAL A 80 -2.53 11.30 -8.77
N ALA A 81 -2.88 10.91 -7.54
CA ALA A 81 -3.26 9.54 -7.26
C ALA A 81 -4.56 9.20 -8.02
N CYS A 82 -4.46 8.24 -8.93
CA CYS A 82 -5.58 7.64 -9.62
C CYS A 82 -5.39 6.12 -9.60
N SER A 83 -6.42 5.38 -9.21
CA SER A 83 -6.35 3.93 -9.05
C SER A 83 -6.17 3.17 -10.37
N CYS A 84 -6.54 3.79 -11.50
CA CYS A 84 -6.66 3.12 -12.79
C CYS A 84 -5.85 3.76 -13.91
N ALA A 85 -5.17 4.87 -13.66
CA ALA A 85 -4.45 5.60 -14.71
C ALA A 85 -3.28 6.41 -14.13
N PHE A 86 -2.34 6.75 -15.00
CA PHE A 86 -1.45 7.87 -14.74
C PHE A 86 -2.22 9.17 -14.94
N HIS A 87 -2.32 9.97 -13.88
CA HIS A 87 -3.02 11.25 -13.88
C HIS A 87 -2.00 12.36 -13.60
N TRP A 88 -1.85 13.28 -14.55
CA TRP A 88 -0.95 14.42 -14.47
C TRP A 88 -1.70 15.73 -14.61
N ILE A 89 -1.51 16.66 -13.67
CA ILE A 89 -2.06 18.02 -13.74
C ILE A 89 -0.93 19.02 -14.03
N CYS A 90 -1.12 19.88 -15.02
CA CYS A 90 -0.21 20.97 -15.37
C CYS A 90 -0.98 22.27 -15.63
N ASP A 91 -0.57 23.38 -15.02
CA ASP A 91 -1.25 24.67 -15.20
C ASP A 91 -1.15 25.23 -16.63
N HIS A 92 -0.14 24.80 -17.38
CA HIS A 92 0.08 25.23 -18.77
C HIS A 92 -0.58 24.30 -19.81
N HIS A 93 -0.54 22.99 -19.58
CA HIS A 93 -0.96 21.99 -20.58
C HIS A 93 -2.30 21.31 -20.24
N GLY A 94 -2.85 21.60 -19.05
CA GLY A 94 -4.09 21.02 -18.58
C GLY A 94 -3.92 19.68 -17.88
N ASP A 95 -5.01 18.93 -17.84
CA ASP A 95 -5.11 17.63 -17.20
C ASP A 95 -4.89 16.50 -18.22
N GLN A 96 -4.03 15.54 -17.89
CA GLN A 96 -3.71 14.40 -18.72
C GLN A 96 -3.93 13.09 -17.96
N HIS A 97 -4.95 12.35 -18.38
CA HIS A 97 -5.23 10.98 -17.96
C HIS A 97 -4.77 9.99 -19.02
N ILE A 98 -3.87 9.07 -18.65
CA ILE A 98 -3.34 8.02 -19.53
C ILE A 98 -3.49 6.68 -18.81
N GLY A 99 -4.49 5.92 -19.24
CA GLY A 99 -4.84 4.62 -18.69
C GLY A 99 -6.14 4.12 -19.31
N THR A 100 -6.42 2.83 -19.20
CA THR A 100 -7.68 2.24 -19.66
C THR A 100 -8.77 2.53 -18.64
N HIS A 101 -9.63 3.48 -18.94
CA HIS A 101 -11.03 3.41 -18.51
C HIS A 101 -11.76 2.63 -19.58
N ASP A 102 -11.80 1.31 -19.43
CA ASP A 102 -12.91 0.53 -19.98
C ASP A 102 -13.98 0.40 -18.89
#